data_AF-A0A947HM18-F1
#
_entry.id   AF-A0A947HM18-F1
#
_cell.length_a   1.000
_cell.length_b   1.000
_cell.length_c   1.000
_cell.angle_alpha   90.00
_cell.angle_beta   90.00
_cell.angle_gamma   90.00
#
_symmetry.space_group_name_H-M   'P 1'
#
loop_
_entity.id
_entity.type
_entity.pdbx_description
1 polymer ?
#
loop_
_entity_poly.entity_id
_entity_poly.type
_entity_poly.pdbx_seq_one_letter_code
_entity_poly.pdbx_strand_id
1 'polypeptide(L)'
;MRVYDPRGVVVSPKCAVAEYDYDVLGRPLQSRSPDAGTRWSLVDARGRPFLRWDAGRHGRRVKYDLASREADTDRYTLPTRRGIR
;
A
#
# COMPACT_ATOMS: atom_id res chain seq x y z
N MET A 1 7.13 21.94 11.06
CA MET A 1 6.17 21.17 10.25
C MET A 1 5.54 20.12 11.16
N ARG A 2 4.23 20.21 11.44
CA ARG A 2 3.50 19.22 12.26
C ARG A 2 3.11 18.05 11.34
N VAL A 3 3.47 16.84 11.74
CA VAL A 3 3.08 15.62 11.01
C VAL A 3 1.82 15.08 11.69
N TYR A 4 0.80 14.78 10.91
CA TYR A 4 -0.50 14.30 11.40
C TYR A 4 -0.66 12.83 11.04
N ASP A 5 -1.16 12.03 11.98
CA ASP A 5 -1.74 10.72 11.64
C ASP A 5 -3.13 10.92 10.98
N PRO A 6 -3.66 9.92 10.26
CA PRO A 6 -4.97 10.02 9.60
C PRO A 6 -6.18 10.09 10.55
N ARG A 7 -5.99 9.91 11.87
CA ARG A 7 -6.99 10.18 12.90
C ARG A 7 -6.89 11.60 13.47
N GLY A 8 -6.02 12.44 12.92
CA GLY A 8 -5.81 13.83 13.35
C GLY A 8 -4.98 13.96 14.63
N VAL A 9 -4.29 12.90 15.06
CA VAL A 9 -3.46 12.93 16.27
C VAL A 9 -2.14 13.65 15.96
N VAL A 10 -1.81 14.63 16.80
CA VAL A 10 -0.54 15.35 16.75
C VAL A 10 0.55 14.44 17.30
N VAL A 11 1.43 13.99 16.42
CA VAL A 11 2.62 13.21 16.78
C VAL A 11 3.84 14.12 16.88
N SER A 12 4.68 13.89 17.89
CA SER A 12 5.92 14.64 18.05
C SER A 12 6.85 14.39 16.85
N PRO A 13 7.58 15.38 16.33
CA PRO A 13 8.43 15.23 15.14
C PRO A 13 9.59 14.24 15.30
N LYS A 14 9.90 13.86 16.54
CA LYS A 14 10.89 12.83 16.93
C LYS A 14 10.28 11.43 17.07
N CYS A 15 8.95 11.32 17.03
CA CYS A 15 8.25 10.05 16.97
C CYS A 15 8.04 9.74 15.49
N ALA A 16 8.57 8.59 15.06
CA ALA A 16 8.50 8.22 13.67
C ALA A 16 7.02 7.93 13.32
N VAL A 17 6.50 8.59 12.28
CA VAL A 17 5.07 8.62 11.97
C VAL A 17 4.78 7.64 10.83
N ALA A 18 3.68 6.90 10.95
CA ALA A 18 3.16 6.14 9.83
C ALA A 18 2.48 7.10 8.83
N GLU A 19 3.05 7.23 7.63
CA GLU A 19 2.49 8.03 6.55
C GLU A 19 1.51 7.16 5.75
N TYR A 20 0.41 7.75 5.28
CA TYR A 20 -0.58 7.06 4.44
C TYR A 20 -0.90 7.92 3.22
N ASP A 21 -0.78 7.34 2.03
CA ASP A 21 -1.29 7.95 0.81
C ASP A 21 -2.67 7.40 0.51
N TYR A 22 -3.57 8.28 0.11
CA TYR A 22 -4.96 7.95 -0.18
C TYR A 22 -5.24 8.11 -1.68
N ASP A 23 -6.07 7.21 -2.19
CA ASP A 23 -6.70 7.35 -3.51
C ASP A 23 -7.66 8.56 -3.51
N VAL A 24 -8.06 9.01 -4.70
CA VAL A 24 -9.12 10.02 -4.92
C VAL A 24 -10.41 9.65 -4.20
N LEU A 25 -10.68 8.35 -4.02
CA LEU A 25 -11.82 7.83 -3.26
C LEU A 25 -11.59 7.76 -1.73
N GLY A 26 -10.48 8.30 -1.22
CA GLY A 26 -10.14 8.31 0.21
C GLY A 26 -9.71 6.96 0.79
N ARG A 27 -9.30 6.02 -0.08
CA ARG A 27 -8.87 4.67 0.35
C ARG A 27 -7.35 4.61 0.49
N PRO A 28 -6.80 3.99 1.55
CA PRO A 28 -5.35 3.96 1.76
C PRO A 28 -4.67 3.09 0.69
N LEU A 29 -3.90 3.73 -0.19
CA LEU A 29 -3.13 3.11 -1.27
C LEU A 29 -1.73 2.69 -0.80
N GLN A 30 -1.13 3.50 0.07
CA GLN A 30 0.21 3.30 0.61
C GLN A 30 0.19 3.52 2.11
N SER A 31 0.97 2.72 2.82
CA SER A 31 1.30 2.93 4.22
C SER A 31 2.81 2.81 4.37
N ARG A 32 3.43 3.86 4.90
CA ARG A 32 4.85 3.91 5.20
C ARG A 32 5.01 4.00 6.70
N SER A 33 5.35 2.88 7.31
CA SER A 33 5.68 2.83 8.73
C SER A 33 7.20 2.92 8.90
N PRO A 34 7.67 3.63 9.93
CA PRO A 34 9.10 3.73 10.21
C PRO A 34 9.69 2.43 10.75
N ASP A 35 8.87 1.62 11.42
CA ASP A 35 9.28 0.33 12.03
C ASP A 35 9.05 -0.83 11.05
N ALA A 36 7.87 -0.88 10.41
CA ALA A 36 7.46 -2.00 9.54
C ALA A 36 7.76 -1.80 8.04
N GLY A 37 8.42 -0.71 7.68
CA GLY A 37 8.73 -0.37 6.29
C GLY A 37 7.53 0.13 5.48
N THR A 38 7.71 0.19 4.16
CA THR A 38 6.66 0.67 3.22
C THR A 38 5.89 -0.49 2.63
N ARG A 39 4.56 -0.42 2.69
CA ARG A 39 3.63 -1.36 2.07
C ARG A 39 2.63 -0.60 1.22
N TRP A 40 2.36 -1.15 0.05
CA TRP A 40 1.36 -0.65 -0.88
C TRP A 40 0.24 -1.68 -1.01
N SER A 41 -1.00 -1.20 -1.14
CA SER A 41 -2.17 -2.03 -1.37
C SER A 41 -3.12 -1.31 -2.31
N LEU A 42 -3.22 -1.79 -3.54
CA LEU A 42 -4.20 -1.32 -4.50
C LEU A 42 -5.49 -2.11 -4.29
N VAL A 43 -6.58 -1.38 -4.07
CA VAL A 43 -7.91 -1.95 -3.92
C VAL A 43 -8.71 -1.68 -5.19
N ASP A 44 -9.49 -2.69 -5.61
CA ASP A 44 -10.46 -2.59 -6.69
C ASP A 44 -11.59 -1.60 -6.31
N ALA A 45 -12.43 -1.20 -7.28
CA ALA A 45 -13.57 -0.31 -7.05
C ALA A 45 -14.50 -0.82 -5.94
N ARG A 46 -14.59 -2.15 -5.79
CA ARG A 46 -15.36 -2.84 -4.74
C ARG A 46 -14.67 -2.92 -3.36
N GLY A 47 -13.49 -2.33 -3.19
CA GLY A 47 -12.73 -2.31 -1.93
C GLY A 47 -11.93 -3.58 -1.65
N ARG A 48 -11.79 -4.48 -2.63
CA ARG A 48 -11.04 -5.73 -2.49
C ARG A 48 -9.58 -5.53 -2.88
N PRO A 49 -8.61 -6.11 -2.15
CA PRO A 49 -7.19 -5.95 -2.46
C PRO A 49 -6.85 -6.68 -3.77
N PHE A 50 -6.54 -5.91 -4.82
CA PHE A 50 -6.13 -6.43 -6.12
C PHE A 50 -4.62 -6.69 -6.17
N LEU A 51 -3.84 -5.77 -5.59
CA LEU A 51 -2.38 -5.80 -5.66
C LEU A 51 -1.79 -5.37 -4.32
N ARG A 52 -0.83 -6.13 -3.80
CA ARG A 52 -0.09 -5.75 -2.60
C ARG A 52 1.40 -5.95 -2.85
N TRP A 53 2.21 -4.97 -2.49
CA TRP A 53 3.66 -5.11 -2.54
C TRP A 53 4.31 -4.38 -1.37
N ASP A 54 5.52 -4.80 -1.03
CA ASP A 54 6.32 -4.20 0.04
C ASP A 54 7.66 -3.67 -0.48
N ALA A 55 8.35 -2.93 0.37
CA ALA A 55 9.66 -2.35 0.07
C ALA A 55 10.73 -3.41 -0.26
N GLY A 56 10.54 -4.65 0.19
CA GLY A 56 11.37 -5.81 -0.15
C GLY A 56 11.13 -6.34 -1.57
N ARG A 57 10.31 -5.66 -2.38
CA ARG A 57 9.98 -6.03 -3.77
C ARG A 57 9.19 -7.33 -3.89
N HIS A 58 8.66 -7.85 -2.81
CA HIS A 58 7.74 -8.97 -2.86
C HIS A 58 6.33 -8.42 -3.11
N GLY A 59 5.71 -8.92 -4.17
CA GLY A 59 4.37 -8.56 -4.59
C GLY A 59 3.47 -9.78 -4.63
N ARG A 60 2.21 -9.59 -4.25
CA ARG A 60 1.13 -10.55 -4.42
C ARG A 60 0.01 -9.87 -5.20
N ARG A 61 -0.39 -10.48 -6.32
CA ARG A 61 -1.56 -10.08 -7.10
C ARG A 61 -2.63 -11.11 -6.88
N VAL A 62 -3.84 -10.64 -6.59
CA VAL A 62 -5.01 -11.49 -6.44
C VAL A 62 -5.94 -11.18 -7.59
N LYS A 63 -6.24 -12.20 -8.40
CA LYS A 63 -7.28 -12.11 -9.43
C LYS A 63 -8.57 -12.67 -8.85
N TYR A 64 -9.66 -11.97 -9.09
CA TYR A 64 -10.99 -12.38 -8.65
C TYR A 64 -11.82 -12.82 -9.85
N ASP A 65 -12.54 -13.93 -9.70
CA ASP A 65 -13.53 -14.38 -10.67
C ASP A 65 -14.79 -13.50 -10.64
N LEU A 66 -15.67 -13.68 -11.63
CA LEU A 66 -16.98 -13.02 -11.68
C LEU A 66 -17.83 -13.29 -10.41
N ALA A 67 -17.68 -14.48 -9.82
CA ALA A 67 -18.28 -14.85 -8.55
C ALA A 67 -17.62 -14.21 -7.31
N SER A 68 -16.67 -13.29 -7.51
CA SER A 68 -15.95 -12.57 -6.45
C SER A 68 -15.12 -13.47 -5.51
N ARG A 69 -14.74 -14.65 -5.99
CA ARG A 69 -13.82 -15.57 -5.29
C ARG A 69 -12.39 -15.32 -5.77
N GLU A 70 -11.40 -15.61 -4.92
CA GLU A 70 -9.99 -15.58 -5.32
C GLU A 70 -9.74 -16.70 -6.34
N ALA A 71 -9.50 -16.32 -7.60
CA ALA A 71 -9.32 -17.22 -8.72
C ALA A 71 -7.88 -17.73 -8.79
N ASP A 72 -6.95 -16.79 -8.64
CA ASP A 72 -5.54 -16.98 -8.90
C ASP A 72 -4.74 -15.98 -8.06
N THR A 73 -3.67 -16.48 -7.47
CA THR A 73 -2.74 -15.70 -6.68
C THR A 73 -1.37 -15.84 -7.29
N ASP A 74 -0.89 -14.75 -7.86
CA ASP A 74 0.42 -14.69 -8.47
C ASP A 74 1.38 -13.92 -7.56
N ARG A 75 2.49 -14.54 -7.21
CA ARG A 75 3.54 -13.92 -6.39
C ARG A 75 4.64 -13.45 -7.34
N TYR A 76 4.80 -12.14 -7.45
CA TYR A 76 5.75 -11.53 -8.37
C TYR A 76 6.78 -10.71 -7.60
N THR A 77 8.02 -10.76 -8.05
CA THR A 77 9.06 -9.84 -7.58
C THR A 77 9.07 -8.65 -8.53
N LEU A 78 8.86 -7.43 -8.01
CA LEU A 78 8.88 -6.24 -8.86
C LEU A 78 10.27 -6.09 -9.48
N PRO A 79 10.38 -5.98 -10.83
CA PRO A 79 11.67 -5.76 -11.46
C PRO A 79 12.27 -4.47 -10.93
N THR A 80 13.60 -4.45 -10.79
CA THR A 80 14.28 -3.20 -10.42
C THR A 80 13.90 -2.13 -11.44
N ARG A 81 13.34 -1.01 -11.00
CA ARG A 81 13.27 0.20 -11.83
C ARG A 81 14.72 0.66 -12.05
N ARG A 82 15.43 0.03 -12.98
CA ARG A 82 16.60 0.64 -13.62
C ARG A 82 16.06 1.86 -14.36
N GLY A 83 16.62 3.01 -14.01
CA GLY A 83 16.05 4.33 -14.25
C GLY A 83 15.45 4.52 -15.63
N ILE A 84 14.25 5.07 -15.65
CA ILE A 84 13.82 5.92 -16.75
C ILE A 84 14.56 7.24 -16.49
N ARG A 85 15.68 7.42 -17.19
CA ARG A 85 16.31 8.74 -17.37
C ARG A 85 15.53 9.50 -18.43
#